data_AF-A0A831W5G0-F1
#
_entry.id   AF-A0A831W5G0-F1
#
_cell.length_a   1.000
_cell.length_b   1.000
_cell.length_c   1.000
_cell.angle_alpha   90.00
_cell.angle_beta   90.00
_cell.angle_gamma   90.00
#
_symmetry.space_group_name_H-M   'P 1'
#
loop_
_entity.id
_entity.type
_entity.pdbx_description
1 polymer ?
#
loop_
_entity_poly.entity_id
_entity_poly.type
_entity_poly.pdbx_seq_one_letter_code
_entity_poly.pdbx_strand_id
1 'polypeptide(L)'
;MTNMKRRVFLKGMLTAGGAVCVGMLVPQAVLASWPVTAFTANSLDQTLKDLFAGESIAESAKISFPELPTLAEDARSVPVNISTTLPKVSRITLLVAKNPRPLAA
;
A
#
# COMPACT_ATOMS: atom_id res chain seq x y z
N MET A 1 -20.84 -21.82 52.30
CA MET A 1 -19.41 -21.91 51.92
C MET A 1 -19.25 -22.00 50.40
N THR A 2 -19.31 -20.88 49.66
CA THR A 2 -19.13 -20.87 48.18
C THR A 2 -18.51 -19.57 47.63
N ASN A 3 -17.81 -18.76 48.45
CA ASN A 3 -17.27 -17.48 47.98
C ASN A 3 -15.75 -17.47 47.68
N MET A 4 -14.99 -18.47 48.13
CA MET A 4 -13.52 -18.52 47.91
C MET A 4 -13.13 -18.94 46.48
N LYS A 5 -13.95 -19.76 45.82
CA LYS A 5 -13.58 -20.44 44.56
C LYS A 5 -13.58 -19.52 43.33
N ARG A 6 -14.44 -18.49 43.27
CA ARG A 6 -14.51 -17.55 42.13
C ARG A 6 -13.29 -16.64 42.05
N ARG A 7 -12.81 -16.14 43.20
CA ARG A 7 -11.67 -15.22 43.27
C ARG A 7 -10.35 -15.91 42.94
N VAL A 8 -10.21 -17.17 43.32
CA VAL A 8 -9.04 -18.01 42.98
C VAL A 8 -9.08 -18.41 41.50
N PHE A 9 -10.25 -18.71 40.95
CA PHE A 9 -10.42 -19.01 39.52
C PHE A 9 -10.08 -17.81 38.62
N LEU A 10 -10.60 -16.61 38.94
CA LEU A 10 -10.25 -15.37 38.20
C LEU A 10 -8.75 -15.04 38.30
N LYS A 11 -8.13 -15.23 39.48
CA LYS A 11 -6.69 -15.04 39.66
C LYS A 11 -5.88 -16.07 38.86
N GLY A 12 -6.31 -17.32 38.81
CA GLY A 12 -5.66 -18.39 38.05
C GLY A 12 -5.69 -18.17 36.54
N MET A 13 -6.81 -17.64 35.99
CA MET A 13 -6.90 -17.29 34.57
C MET A 13 -5.99 -16.12 34.19
N LEU A 14 -5.86 -15.10 35.05
CA LEU A 14 -4.98 -13.96 34.77
C LEU A 14 -3.50 -14.35 34.82
N THR A 15 -3.11 -15.29 35.70
CA THR A 15 -1.73 -15.79 35.78
C THR A 15 -1.39 -16.80 34.69
N ALA A 16 -2.36 -17.57 34.18
CA ALA A 16 -2.13 -18.55 33.11
C ALA A 16 -2.30 -17.98 31.69
N GLY A 17 -3.00 -16.85 31.52
CA GLY A 17 -3.26 -16.24 30.21
C GLY A 17 -2.30 -15.12 29.78
N GLY A 18 -1.36 -14.71 30.63
CA GLY A 18 -0.61 -13.46 30.47
C GLY A 18 0.55 -13.45 29.47
N ALA A 19 0.91 -14.58 28.85
CA ALA A 19 2.19 -14.70 28.13
C ALA A 19 2.10 -15.23 26.69
N VAL A 20 0.94 -15.20 26.02
CA VAL A 20 0.83 -15.75 24.65
C VAL A 20 0.40 -14.73 23.59
N CYS A 21 0.07 -13.48 23.95
CA CYS A 21 -0.46 -12.52 22.96
C CYS A 21 0.42 -11.29 22.68
N VAL A 22 1.54 -11.08 23.38
CA VAL A 22 2.35 -9.84 23.20
C VAL A 22 3.05 -9.83 21.83
N GLY A 23 3.43 -10.99 21.29
CA GLY A 23 4.03 -11.11 19.96
C GLY A 23 3.04 -11.25 18.80
N MET A 24 1.78 -11.57 19.08
CA MET A 24 0.77 -11.88 18.05
C MET A 24 -0.03 -10.64 17.60
N LEU A 25 0.07 -9.53 18.33
CA LEU A 25 -0.63 -8.27 18.05
C LEU A 25 0.22 -7.19 17.37
N VAL A 26 1.48 -7.47 17.04
CA VAL A 26 2.30 -6.53 16.25
C VAL A 26 2.85 -7.16 14.97
N PRO A 27 2.00 -7.49 13.98
CA PRO A 27 2.38 -7.39 12.59
C PRO A 27 2.14 -5.95 12.10
N GLN A 28 2.49 -4.91 12.88
CA GLN A 28 2.37 -3.52 12.42
C GLN A 28 3.63 -3.01 11.69
N ALA A 29 4.73 -3.75 11.75
CA ALA A 29 5.98 -3.42 11.06
C ALA A 29 6.16 -4.17 9.73
N VAL A 30 5.13 -4.89 9.27
CA VAL A 30 5.07 -5.42 7.89
C VAL A 30 4.43 -4.40 6.93
N LEU A 31 4.45 -3.12 7.32
CA LEU A 31 4.28 -2.01 6.39
C LEU A 31 5.48 -2.07 5.44
N ALA A 32 5.33 -2.84 4.36
CA ALA A 32 6.17 -2.74 3.17
C ALA A 32 6.43 -1.26 2.94
N SER A 33 7.69 -0.83 3.05
CA SER A 33 8.16 0.56 3.04
C SER A 33 7.30 1.43 2.12
N TRP A 34 6.21 1.98 2.67
CA TRP A 34 5.21 2.66 1.87
C TRP A 34 5.83 4.02 1.55
N PRO A 35 5.97 4.40 0.28
CA PRO A 35 6.63 5.65 -0.08
C PRO A 35 5.69 6.82 0.19
N VAL A 36 5.49 7.15 1.47
CA VAL A 36 4.59 8.20 1.95
C VAL A 36 4.93 9.52 1.25
N THR A 37 6.22 9.84 1.15
CA THR A 37 6.71 11.05 0.49
C THR A 37 6.24 11.15 -0.95
N ALA A 38 6.39 10.09 -1.74
CA ALA A 38 5.96 10.04 -3.14
C ALA A 38 4.44 10.18 -3.31
N PHE A 39 3.64 9.59 -2.41
CA PHE A 39 2.17 9.73 -2.43
C PHE A 39 1.70 11.11 -1.97
N THR A 40 2.50 11.84 -1.18
CA THR A 40 2.18 13.19 -0.70
C THR A 40 2.72 14.31 -1.59
N ALA A 41 3.58 14.00 -2.55
CA ALA A 41 4.14 14.97 -3.48
C ALA A 41 3.04 15.61 -4.35
N ASN A 42 3.19 16.92 -4.61
CA ASN A 42 2.24 17.71 -5.41
C ASN A 42 2.72 17.96 -6.85
N SER A 43 3.93 17.49 -7.19
CA SER A 43 4.52 17.69 -8.51
C SER A 43 5.08 16.38 -9.05
N LEU A 44 4.94 16.21 -10.37
CA LEU A 44 5.35 14.99 -11.07
C LEU A 44 6.86 14.75 -10.90
N ASP A 45 7.67 15.81 -11.08
CA ASP A 45 9.12 15.73 -10.92
C ASP A 45 9.54 15.32 -9.51
N GLN A 46 8.84 15.79 -8.48
CA GLN A 46 9.13 15.40 -7.10
C GLN A 46 8.74 13.94 -6.85
N THR A 47 7.57 13.51 -7.32
CA THR A 47 7.16 12.10 -7.25
C THR A 47 8.16 11.16 -7.93
N LEU A 48 8.67 11.53 -9.11
CA LEU A 48 9.66 10.72 -9.83
C LEU A 48 11.00 10.63 -9.07
N LYS A 49 11.48 11.75 -8.53
CA LYS A 49 12.69 11.78 -7.71
C LYS A 49 12.54 10.91 -6.46
N ASP A 50 11.39 10.98 -5.80
CA ASP A 50 11.12 10.24 -4.57
C ASP A 50 10.98 8.71 -4.82
N LEU A 51 10.45 8.30 -5.98
CA LEU A 51 10.23 6.88 -6.31
C LEU A 51 11.43 6.18 -6.95
N PHE A 52 12.15 6.89 -7.82
CA PHE A 52 13.18 6.31 -8.69
C PHE A 52 14.56 6.91 -8.45
N ALA A 53 14.74 7.79 -7.46
CA ALA A 53 16.03 8.38 -7.07
C ALA A 53 16.83 9.01 -8.22
N GLY A 54 16.16 9.48 -9.28
CA GLY A 54 16.80 10.06 -10.46
C GLY A 54 17.29 9.04 -11.49
N GLU A 55 16.81 7.80 -11.47
CA GLU A 55 17.04 6.83 -12.54
C GLU A 55 16.58 7.36 -13.91
N SER A 56 17.26 6.91 -14.96
CA SER A 56 16.93 7.28 -16.34
C SER A 56 15.65 6.58 -16.80
N ILE A 57 14.65 7.37 -17.14
CA ILE A 57 13.38 6.87 -17.68
C ILE A 57 13.51 6.79 -19.20
N ALA A 58 13.31 5.60 -19.75
CA ALA A 58 13.30 5.35 -21.18
C ALA A 58 11.89 5.01 -21.66
N GLU A 59 11.48 5.59 -22.77
CA GLU A 59 10.21 5.24 -23.40
C GLU A 59 10.25 3.80 -23.95
N SER A 60 9.14 3.08 -23.82
CA SER A 60 9.03 1.71 -24.31
C SER A 60 7.68 1.46 -24.96
N ALA A 61 7.70 0.99 -26.21
CA ALA A 61 6.50 0.54 -26.92
C ALA A 61 5.94 -0.80 -26.39
N LYS A 62 6.58 -1.40 -25.37
CA LYS A 62 6.18 -2.68 -24.76
C LYS A 62 5.16 -2.52 -23.63
N ILE A 63 4.70 -1.29 -23.38
CA ILE A 63 3.67 -0.97 -22.39
C ILE A 63 2.39 -0.66 -23.16
N SER A 64 1.30 -1.34 -22.81
CA SER A 64 0.01 -1.21 -23.47
C SER A 64 -1.08 -0.84 -22.47
N PHE A 65 -2.09 -0.11 -22.97
CA PHE A 65 -3.27 0.33 -22.22
C PHE A 65 -4.53 -0.20 -22.93
N PRO A 66 -4.87 -1.49 -22.78
CA PRO A 66 -5.87 -2.14 -23.63
C PRO A 66 -7.29 -1.58 -23.48
N GLU A 67 -7.62 -1.08 -22.29
CA GLU A 67 -8.98 -0.63 -21.92
C GLU A 67 -8.94 0.78 -21.31
N LEU A 68 -8.19 1.70 -21.93
CA LEU A 68 -8.22 3.11 -21.53
C LEU A 68 -9.31 3.84 -22.34
N PRO A 69 -10.44 4.23 -21.73
CA PRO A 69 -11.47 4.98 -22.43
C PRO A 69 -10.96 6.37 -22.83
N THR A 70 -11.31 6.80 -24.05
CA THR A 70 -10.93 8.12 -24.58
C THR A 70 -11.69 9.27 -23.93
N LEU A 71 -12.89 8.98 -23.40
CA LEU A 71 -13.72 9.91 -22.64
C LEU A 71 -14.16 9.21 -21.35
N ALA A 72 -13.91 9.85 -20.21
CA ALA A 72 -14.44 9.40 -18.93
C ALA A 72 -15.93 9.75 -18.85
N GLU A 73 -16.80 8.75 -18.90
CA GLU A 73 -18.25 8.94 -18.67
C GLU A 73 -18.54 9.35 -17.22
N ASP A 74 -17.77 8.80 -16.27
CA ASP A 74 -17.85 9.10 -14.86
C ASP A 74 -16.59 9.82 -14.36
N ALA A 75 -16.76 11.02 -13.80
CA ALA A 75 -15.68 11.77 -13.18
C ALA A 75 -15.18 11.15 -11.85
N ARG A 76 -15.90 10.14 -11.34
CA ARG A 76 -15.56 9.43 -10.09
C ARG A 76 -14.75 8.15 -10.32
N SER A 77 -14.96 7.47 -11.44
CA SER A 77 -14.34 6.17 -11.70
C SER A 77 -14.03 6.02 -13.18
N VAL A 78 -12.75 5.81 -13.48
CA VAL A 78 -12.27 5.53 -14.82
C VAL A 78 -11.57 4.17 -14.77
N PRO A 79 -12.04 3.15 -15.50
CA PRO A 79 -11.33 1.89 -15.59
C PRO A 79 -10.02 2.08 -16.35
N VAL A 80 -8.92 1.56 -15.80
CA VAL A 80 -7.60 1.60 -16.42
C VAL A 80 -6.99 0.20 -16.35
N ASN A 81 -6.66 -0.36 -17.51
CA ASN A 81 -5.97 -1.63 -17.65
C ASN A 81 -4.58 -1.39 -18.23
N ILE A 82 -3.55 -1.95 -17.60
CA ILE A 82 -2.14 -1.75 -17.96
C ILE A 82 -1.51 -3.13 -18.12
N SER A 83 -0.90 -3.37 -19.28
CA SER A 83 -0.15 -4.59 -19.54
C SER A 83 1.23 -4.28 -20.09
N THR A 84 2.20 -5.15 -19.84
CA THR A 84 3.56 -5.00 -20.34
C THR A 84 4.16 -6.34 -20.71
N THR A 85 4.96 -6.36 -21.78
CA THR A 85 5.71 -7.54 -22.21
C THR A 85 7.19 -7.44 -21.85
N LEU A 86 7.57 -6.52 -20.96
CA LEU A 86 8.94 -6.37 -20.48
C LEU A 86 9.33 -7.58 -19.61
N PRO A 87 10.53 -8.15 -19.79
CA PRO A 87 11.02 -9.19 -18.89
C PRO A 87 11.42 -8.58 -17.54
N LYS A 88 11.24 -9.33 -16.45
CA LYS A 88 11.70 -8.98 -15.08
C LYS A 88 11.14 -7.67 -14.52
N VAL A 89 9.85 -7.39 -14.75
CA VAL A 89 9.17 -6.25 -14.12
C VAL A 89 8.98 -6.52 -12.63
N SER A 90 9.52 -5.64 -11.79
CA SER A 90 9.38 -5.71 -10.33
C SER A 90 8.31 -4.77 -9.78
N ARG A 91 8.00 -3.70 -10.52
CA ARG A 91 7.06 -2.65 -10.11
C ARG A 91 6.43 -1.99 -11.33
N ILE A 92 5.15 -1.65 -11.22
CA ILE A 92 4.42 -0.81 -12.16
C ILE A 92 3.89 0.36 -11.35
N THR A 93 4.04 1.58 -11.88
CA THR A 93 3.62 2.81 -11.23
C THR A 93 2.79 3.63 -12.21
N LEU A 94 1.62 4.10 -11.77
CA LEU A 94 0.72 4.93 -12.54
C LEU A 94 0.77 6.38 -12.04
N LEU A 95 1.16 7.29 -12.92
CA LEU A 95 1.26 8.71 -12.65
C LEU A 95 0.24 9.49 -13.51
N VAL A 96 -0.46 10.44 -12.89
CA VAL A 96 -1.44 11.32 -13.53
C VAL A 96 -1.03 12.77 -13.32
N ALA A 97 -0.42 13.37 -14.34
CA ALA A 97 0.20 14.70 -14.26
C ALA A 97 -0.73 15.83 -13.79
N LYS A 98 -2.03 15.75 -14.13
CA LYS A 98 -3.01 16.80 -13.82
C LYS A 98 -3.71 16.61 -12.47
N ASN A 99 -3.41 15.55 -11.74
CA ASN A 99 -4.00 15.33 -10.42
C ASN A 99 -3.23 16.12 -9.35
N PRO A 100 -3.91 16.61 -8.29
CA PRO A 100 -3.23 17.27 -7.16
C PRO A 100 -2.15 16.40 -6.52
N ARG A 101 -2.36 15.08 -6.52
CA ARG A 101 -1.36 14.07 -6.19
C ARG A 101 -1.09 13.24 -7.45
N PRO A 102 0.11 13.32 -8.03
CA PRO A 102 0.41 12.66 -9.29
C PRO A 102 0.40 11.13 -9.19
N LEU A 103 0.80 10.57 -8.04
CA LEU A 103 0.88 9.12 -7.85
C LEU A 103 -0.51 8.49 -7.62
N ALA A 104 -0.97 7.70 -8.58
CA ALA A 104 -2.26 7.01 -8.52
C ALA A 104 -2.14 5.55 -8.06
N ALA A 105 -1.10 4.83 -8.50
CA ALA A 105 -0.81 3.45 -8.10
C ALA A 105 0.69 3.14 -8.18
#